data_AF-A0A3C1LAF4-F1
#
_entry.id   AF-A0A3C1LAF4-F1
#
_cell.length_a   1.000
_cell.length_b   1.000
_cell.length_c   1.000
_cell.angle_alpha   90.00
_cell.angle_beta   90.00
_cell.angle_gamma   90.00
#
_symmetry.space_group_name_H-M   'P 1'
#
loop_
_entity.id
_entity.type
_entity.pdbx_description
1 polymer ?
#
loop_
_entity_poly.entity_id
_entity_poly.type
_entity_poly.pdbx_seq_one_letter_code
_entity_poly.pdbx_strand_id
1 'polypeptide(L)'
;MSKDDDNAPGNEYEHGSVLARSDVVVVGAGLGGLVATRLLQRSGLSVTLLDPQPPGGRGRTDERAGFLFNRGPHALYLGGHAARVLAGVGVRPQGGPPSVDGHGLIGDRMGALPSGAGSLLR
;
A
#
# COMPACT_ATOMS: atom_id res chain seq x y z
N MET A 1 -54.41 17.33 -17.30
CA MET A 1 -53.97 15.95 -17.56
C MET A 1 -52.81 15.70 -16.64
N SER A 2 -53.07 15.09 -15.49
CA SER A 2 -52.04 14.74 -14.51
C SER A 2 -51.13 13.67 -15.12
N LYS A 3 -49.83 13.85 -14.90
CA LYS A 3 -48.84 12.78 -14.86
C LYS A 3 -48.03 13.04 -13.61
N ASP A 4 -48.68 12.73 -12.50
CA ASP A 4 -48.03 12.18 -11.34
C ASP A 4 -47.30 10.88 -11.75
N ASP A 5 -46.29 10.51 -10.97
CA ASP A 5 -45.44 9.30 -11.10
C ASP A 5 -44.08 9.52 -11.77
N ASP A 6 -43.17 10.16 -11.04
CA ASP A 6 -41.77 9.75 -10.98
C ASP A 6 -41.18 10.10 -9.60
N ASN A 7 -41.87 9.64 -8.55
CA ASN A 7 -41.32 9.60 -7.20
C ASN A 7 -40.43 8.35 -7.08
N ALA A 8 -39.26 8.40 -7.70
CA ALA A 8 -38.18 7.47 -7.36
C ALA A 8 -37.70 7.85 -5.95
N PRO A 9 -37.67 6.92 -4.97
CA PRO A 9 -37.10 7.23 -3.68
C PRO A 9 -35.64 7.61 -3.90
N GLY A 10 -35.31 8.84 -3.54
CA GLY A 10 -33.94 9.31 -3.46
C GLY A 10 -33.14 8.27 -2.70
N ASN A 11 -31.97 7.96 -3.23
CA ASN A 11 -30.97 7.18 -2.51
C ASN A 11 -30.52 8.00 -1.30
N GLU A 12 -31.32 7.96 -0.24
CA GLU A 12 -30.92 8.31 1.10
C GLU A 12 -29.94 7.23 1.52
N TYR A 13 -28.67 7.47 1.19
CA TYR A 13 -27.57 6.83 1.88
C TYR A 13 -27.72 7.18 3.36
N GLU A 14 -28.42 6.34 4.12
CA GLU A 14 -28.38 6.38 5.57
C GLU A 14 -26.89 6.34 5.97
N HIS A 15 -26.37 7.50 6.35
CA HIS A 15 -25.09 7.58 7.03
C HIS A 15 -25.36 7.06 8.43
N GLY A 16 -25.45 5.73 8.57
CA GLY A 16 -25.44 5.08 9.87
C GLY A 16 -24.32 5.73 10.66
N SER A 17 -24.66 6.29 11.83
CA SER A 17 -23.76 7.06 12.68
C SER A 17 -22.67 6.15 13.25
N VAL A 18 -21.74 5.71 12.40
CA VAL A 18 -20.65 4.79 12.73
C VAL A 18 -19.38 5.57 13.09
N LEU A 19 -19.39 6.89 12.94
CA LEU A 19 -18.30 7.70 13.47
C LEU A 19 -18.67 8.19 14.87
N ALA A 20 -18.32 7.38 15.88
CA ALA A 20 -17.95 7.95 17.16
C ALA A 20 -17.00 9.13 16.87
N ARG A 21 -17.24 10.29 17.50
CA ARG A 21 -16.44 11.51 17.30
C ARG A 21 -14.96 11.12 17.33
N SER A 22 -14.30 11.24 16.19
CA SER A 22 -12.87 10.97 16.04
C SER A 22 -12.13 12.30 15.97
N ASP A 23 -10.98 12.38 16.61
CA ASP A 23 -10.11 13.56 16.53
C ASP A 23 -9.52 13.71 15.12
N VAL A 24 -9.25 12.57 14.46
CA VAL A 24 -8.69 12.53 13.10
C VAL A 24 -9.38 11.46 12.26
N VAL A 25 -9.63 11.79 11.00
CA VAL A 25 -10.01 10.81 9.96
C VAL A 25 -8.86 10.67 8.97
N VAL A 26 -8.41 9.44 8.75
CA VAL A 26 -7.41 9.10 7.74
C VAL A 26 -8.12 8.43 6.57
N VAL A 27 -7.87 8.90 5.35
CA VAL A 27 -8.44 8.32 4.13
C VAL A 27 -7.36 7.58 3.35
N GLY A 28 -7.57 6.30 3.11
CA GLY A 28 -6.67 5.38 2.43
C GLY A 28 -5.91 4.45 3.38
N ALA A 29 -6.30 3.19 3.44
CA ALA A 29 -5.68 2.09 4.19
C ALA A 29 -4.49 1.46 3.43
N GLY A 30 -3.72 2.26 2.70
CA GLY A 30 -2.39 1.88 2.22
C GLY A 30 -1.34 1.91 3.34
N LEU A 31 -0.10 1.52 3.03
CA LEU A 31 1.01 1.51 3.99
C LEU A 31 1.14 2.84 4.75
N GLY A 32 1.07 3.97 4.02
CA GLY A 32 1.16 5.31 4.61
C GLY A 32 0.01 5.62 5.58
N GLY A 33 -1.24 5.35 5.20
CA GLY A 33 -2.39 5.62 6.06
C GLY A 33 -2.48 4.70 7.27
N LEU A 34 -2.09 3.43 7.13
CA LEU A 34 -1.98 2.50 8.26
C LEU A 34 -0.91 2.97 9.26
N VAL A 35 0.27 3.37 8.77
CA VAL A 35 1.34 3.92 9.61
C VAL A 35 0.90 5.22 10.28
N ALA A 36 0.30 6.16 9.54
CA ALA A 36 -0.19 7.42 10.07
C ALA A 36 -1.23 7.19 11.18
N THR A 37 -2.20 6.31 10.94
CA THR A 37 -3.22 5.92 11.93
C THR A 37 -2.56 5.42 13.21
N ARG A 38 -1.57 4.51 13.09
CA ARG A 38 -0.88 3.94 14.24
C ARG A 38 -0.08 4.99 15.02
N LEU A 39 0.57 5.93 14.33
CA LEU A 39 1.31 7.01 14.97
C LEU A 39 0.37 7.98 15.72
N LEU A 40 -0.73 8.40 15.09
CA LEU A 40 -1.75 9.26 15.70
C LEU A 40 -2.39 8.60 16.93
N GLN A 41 -2.69 7.30 16.86
CA GLN A 41 -3.19 6.53 18.00
C GLN A 41 -2.19 6.50 19.16
N ARG A 42 -0.88 6.38 18.89
CA ARG A 42 0.16 6.44 19.94
C ARG A 42 0.28 7.83 20.57
N SER A 43 -0.16 8.87 19.89
CA SER A 43 -0.29 10.22 20.44
C SER A 43 -1.57 10.43 21.25
N GLY A 44 -2.38 9.39 21.46
CA GLY A 44 -3.60 9.44 22.27
C GLY A 44 -4.85 9.93 21.53
N LEU A 45 -4.78 10.08 20.20
CA LEU A 45 -5.92 10.52 19.39
C LEU A 45 -6.84 9.35 19.04
N SER A 46 -8.14 9.61 19.05
CA SER A 46 -9.13 8.75 18.43
C SER A 46 -9.08 8.93 16.91
N VAL A 47 -8.87 7.83 16.17
CA VAL A 47 -8.65 7.87 14.72
C VAL A 47 -9.60 6.91 14.02
N THR A 48 -10.33 7.43 13.04
CA THR A 48 -11.06 6.61 12.07
C THR A 48 -10.23 6.49 10.80
N LEU A 49 -10.02 5.26 10.31
CA LEU A 49 -9.40 4.99 9.01
C LEU A 49 -10.46 4.49 8.02
N LEU A 50 -10.56 5.14 6.87
CA LEU A 50 -11.51 4.81 5.81
C LEU A 50 -10.78 4.38 4.55
N ASP A 51 -11.20 3.28 3.94
CA ASP A 51 -10.77 2.87 2.60
C ASP A 51 -11.91 2.11 1.92
N PRO A 52 -12.24 2.40 0.64
CA PRO A 52 -13.25 1.64 -0.10
C PRO A 52 -12.81 0.21 -0.43
N GLN A 53 -11.58 -0.19 -0.10
CA GLN A 53 -10.99 -1.47 -0.40
C GLN A 53 -10.41 -2.12 0.86
N PRO A 54 -10.17 -3.45 0.84
CA PRO A 54 -9.40 -4.12 1.88
C PRO A 54 -8.04 -3.44 2.13
N PRO A 55 -7.55 -3.42 3.39
CA PRO A 55 -6.28 -2.81 3.74
C PRO A 55 -5.09 -3.29 2.90
N GLY A 56 -4.10 -2.42 2.74
CA GLY A 56 -2.86 -2.66 2.02
C GLY A 56 -2.71 -1.79 0.77
N GLY A 57 -3.79 -1.23 0.22
CA GLY A 57 -3.75 -0.31 -0.91
C GLY A 57 -2.96 -0.87 -2.11
N ARG A 58 -1.93 -0.15 -2.55
CA ARG A 58 -1.00 -0.55 -3.64
C ARG A 58 0.00 -1.63 -3.23
N GLY A 59 0.15 -1.91 -1.93
CA GLY A 59 1.00 -2.98 -1.40
C GLY A 59 0.33 -4.36 -1.38
N ARG A 60 -0.84 -4.51 -2.02
CA ARG A 60 -1.51 -5.81 -2.17
C ARG A 60 -0.99 -6.59 -3.38
N THR A 61 -1.18 -7.89 -3.31
CA THR A 61 -0.95 -8.86 -4.38
C THR A 61 -2.26 -9.57 -4.67
N ASP A 62 -2.63 -9.65 -5.94
CA ASP A 62 -3.78 -10.42 -6.40
C ASP A 62 -3.32 -11.81 -6.84
N GLU A 63 -4.05 -12.85 -6.49
CA GLU A 63 -3.88 -14.17 -7.10
C GLU A 63 -4.85 -14.33 -8.27
N ARG A 64 -4.33 -14.69 -9.45
CA ARG A 64 -5.15 -14.96 -10.65
C ARG A 64 -4.57 -16.16 -11.39
N ALA A 65 -5.38 -17.20 -11.58
CA ALA A 65 -4.98 -18.43 -12.26
C ALA A 65 -3.66 -19.04 -11.71
N GLY A 66 -3.45 -18.99 -10.39
CA GLY A 66 -2.23 -19.50 -9.74
C GLY A 66 -1.01 -18.58 -9.81
N PHE A 67 -1.14 -17.40 -10.42
CA PHE A 67 -0.08 -16.39 -10.48
C PHE A 67 -0.34 -15.24 -9.51
N LEU A 68 0.73 -14.71 -8.92
CA LEU A 68 0.70 -13.58 -8.01
C LEU A 68 1.06 -12.27 -8.74
N PHE A 69 0.13 -11.32 -8.74
CA PHE A 69 0.26 -10.03 -9.41
C PHE A 69 0.30 -8.90 -8.38
N ASN A 70 1.44 -8.24 -8.27
CA ASN A 70 1.58 -7.07 -7.41
C ASN A 70 0.79 -5.89 -7.99
N ARG A 71 -0.06 -5.27 -7.18
CA ARG A 71 -0.79 -4.06 -7.61
C ARG A 71 0.11 -2.82 -7.68
N GLY A 72 1.28 -2.86 -7.06
CA GLY A 72 2.22 -1.75 -6.96
C GLY A 72 3.59 -2.21 -6.46
N PRO A 73 4.48 -1.27 -6.08
CA PRO A 73 5.82 -1.61 -5.59
C PRO A 73 5.75 -2.32 -4.23
N HIS A 74 6.55 -3.38 -4.08
CA HIS A 74 6.62 -4.22 -2.86
C HIS A 74 8.01 -4.24 -2.22
N ALA A 75 9.01 -3.59 -2.82
CA ALA A 75 10.35 -3.52 -2.26
C ALA A 75 10.46 -2.41 -1.21
N LEU A 76 11.16 -2.71 -0.13
CA LEU A 76 11.57 -1.73 0.89
C LEU A 76 13.09 -1.63 0.88
N TYR A 77 13.61 -0.39 0.94
CA TYR A 77 15.04 -0.19 1.14
C TYR A 77 15.46 -0.75 2.50
N LEU A 78 16.44 -1.65 2.49
CA LEU A 78 17.06 -2.16 3.72
C LEU A 78 17.72 -1.00 4.47
N GLY A 79 17.38 -0.86 5.77
CA GLY A 79 17.83 0.27 6.58
C GLY A 79 17.21 1.63 6.22
N GLY A 80 16.32 1.67 5.21
CA GLY A 80 15.67 2.89 4.75
C GLY A 80 14.67 3.48 5.75
N HIS A 81 14.16 4.68 5.44
CA HIS A 81 13.20 5.38 6.30
C HIS A 81 11.93 4.56 6.57
N ALA A 82 11.37 3.93 5.54
CA ALA A 82 10.18 3.10 5.69
C ALA A 82 10.42 1.92 6.65
N ALA A 83 11.56 1.24 6.55
CA ALA A 83 11.92 0.13 7.45
C ALA A 83 12.02 0.61 8.91
N ARG A 84 12.63 1.78 9.16
CA ARG A 84 12.73 2.36 10.51
C ARG A 84 11.37 2.73 11.09
N VAL A 85 10.50 3.35 10.29
CA VAL A 85 9.16 3.73 10.74
C VAL A 85 8.31 2.51 11.05
N LEU A 86 8.35 1.47 10.19
CA LEU A 86 7.65 0.21 10.41
C LEU A 86 8.11 -0.48 11.69
N ALA A 87 9.41 -0.58 11.91
CA ALA A 87 9.97 -1.10 13.16
C ALA A 87 9.51 -0.26 14.37
N GLY A 88 9.49 1.07 14.23
CA GLY A 88 9.01 1.99 15.24
C GLY A 88 7.57 1.74 15.65
N VAL A 89 6.69 1.32 14.72
CA VAL A 89 5.29 0.96 15.01
C VAL A 89 5.07 -0.53 15.33
N GLY A 90 6.15 -1.31 15.48
CA GLY A 90 6.10 -2.73 15.85
C GLY A 90 5.93 -3.70 14.69
N VAL A 91 6.08 -3.25 13.44
CA VAL A 91 5.96 -4.07 12.23
C VAL A 91 7.35 -4.45 11.74
N ARG A 92 7.60 -5.75 11.60
CA ARG A 92 8.82 -6.29 10.96
C ARG A 92 8.43 -6.90 9.61
N PRO A 93 8.77 -6.24 8.48
CA PRO A 93 8.53 -6.80 7.15
C PRO A 93 9.25 -8.15 7.00
N GLN A 94 8.58 -9.09 6.35
CA GLN A 94 9.14 -10.40 6.01
C GLN A 94 9.56 -10.39 4.53
N GLY A 95 10.64 -11.12 4.21
CA GLY A 95 11.17 -11.22 2.85
C GLY A 95 12.70 -11.27 2.83
N GLY A 96 13.27 -11.16 1.63
CA GLY A 96 14.70 -11.10 1.41
C GLY A 96 15.05 -10.12 0.28
N PRO A 97 16.32 -9.70 0.17
CA PRO A 97 16.76 -8.94 -0.99
C PRO A 97 16.55 -9.75 -2.27
N PRO A 98 16.17 -9.11 -3.39
CA PRO A 98 16.17 -9.79 -4.68
C PRO A 98 17.61 -10.16 -5.06
N SER A 99 17.76 -11.08 -6.04
CA SER A 99 19.07 -11.29 -6.65
C SER A 99 19.59 -9.98 -7.25
N VAL A 100 20.88 -9.75 -7.09
CA VAL A 100 21.61 -8.63 -7.70
C VAL A 100 22.17 -9.00 -9.08
N ASP A 101 22.00 -10.26 -9.50
CA ASP A 101 22.34 -10.66 -10.86
C ASP A 101 21.38 -10.02 -11.84
N GLY A 102 21.94 -9.39 -12.87
CA GLY A 102 21.16 -8.68 -13.86
C GLY A 102 21.86 -8.66 -15.20
N HIS A 103 21.11 -8.30 -16.23
CA HIS A 103 21.66 -7.99 -17.54
C HIS A 103 21.40 -6.52 -17.83
N GLY A 104 22.41 -5.85 -18.37
CA GLY A 104 22.31 -4.51 -18.90
C GLY A 104 22.16 -4.57 -20.41
N LEU A 105 21.44 -3.59 -20.98
CA LEU A 105 21.33 -3.39 -22.41
C LEU A 105 21.92 -2.02 -22.75
N ILE A 106 22.96 -1.99 -23.59
CA ILE A 106 23.56 -0.75 -24.12
C ILE A 106 23.46 -0.82 -25.65
N GLY A 107 22.60 0.01 -26.24
CA GLY A 107 22.24 -0.14 -27.65
C GLY A 107 21.53 -1.48 -27.89
N ASP A 108 22.09 -2.31 -28.76
CA ASP A 108 21.64 -3.67 -29.08
C ASP A 108 22.42 -4.77 -28.32
N ARG A 109 23.41 -4.40 -27.50
CA ARG A 109 24.25 -5.35 -26.77
C ARG A 109 23.71 -5.61 -25.37
N MET A 110 23.31 -6.85 -25.13
CA MET A 110 22.97 -7.36 -23.80
C MET A 110 24.20 -8.02 -23.16
N GLY A 111 24.50 -7.70 -21.91
CA GLY A 111 25.60 -8.30 -21.15
C GLY A 111 25.27 -8.40 -19.66
N ALA A 112 25.95 -9.30 -18.95
CA ALA A 112 25.79 -9.42 -17.51
C ALA A 112 26.25 -8.12 -16.81
N LEU A 113 25.46 -7.66 -15.85
CA LEU A 113 25.85 -6.55 -14.98
C LEU A 113 26.86 -7.04 -13.94
N PRO A 114 27.82 -6.19 -13.56
CA PRO A 114 28.70 -6.52 -12.47
C PRO A 114 27.91 -6.52 -11.14
N SER A 115 27.65 -7.71 -10.60
CA SER A 115 26.91 -7.93 -9.34
C SER A 115 27.80 -8.10 -8.12
N GLY A 116 29.13 -8.08 -8.29
CA GLY A 116 30.11 -8.16 -7.19
C GLY A 116 31.56 -7.89 -7.62
N ALA A 117 32.49 -7.80 -6.65
CA ALA A 117 33.87 -7.41 -6.90
C ALA A 117 34.58 -8.27 -7.98
N GLY A 118 34.35 -9.59 -7.98
CA GLY A 118 34.93 -10.49 -8.99
C GLY A 118 34.34 -10.37 -10.39
N SER A 119 33.11 -9.84 -10.52
CA SER A 119 32.45 -9.65 -11.82
C SER A 119 33.00 -8.46 -12.63
N LEU A 120 33.78 -7.59 -11.98
CA LEU A 120 34.46 -6.46 -12.61
C LEU A 120 35.76 -6.85 -13.33
N LEU A 121 36.25 -8.07 -13.11
CA LEU A 121 37.50 -8.57 -13.71
C LEU A 121 37.28 -9.25 -15.08
N ARG A 122 36.07 -9.19 -15.63
CA ARG A 122 35.70 -9.76 -16.93
C ARG A 122 35.68 -8.71 -18.04
#